data_AF-A0A2E2HL98-F1
#
_entry.id   AF-A0A2E2HL98-F1
#
_cell.length_a   1.000
_cell.length_b   1.000
_cell.length_c   1.000
_cell.angle_alpha   90.00
_cell.angle_beta   90.00
_cell.angle_gamma   90.00
#
_symmetry.space_group_name_H-M   'P 1'
#
loop_
_entity.id
_entity.type
_entity.pdbx_description
1 polymer ?
#
loop_
_entity_poly.entity_id
_entity_poly.type
_entity_poly.pdbx_seq_one_letter_code
_entity_poly.pdbx_strand_id
1 'polypeptide(L)'
;MSTEPNSGSINDIENLISEPPQPLEENLNEVAEAVMKEPQDTETEETVEVAESEDVADHDSDETQQIVDEDGLEDDEAVPFELSDDMELEYKSDGEIKKATIGELKRSRAGQDYIQKGMEENAKVKKELEQLTQTMQEDRAKLSDFLQTIEKGDVPQKPIMPSKELQQSDPFGYLEAMEEYRQDVSKYEEFKAQAGEQLKADEQMRIQEDQKYAAEQAEILRKEMPELADPEKGKKLLEDIQTVAVDYYQVPPHILGSLKHTWEFKIMRDAVAYRKLQTSKSKVVEKTKGARPVVKAGAKKTASTTKVMKKKKQGLKCKNLGHSMM
;
A
#
# COMPACT_ATOMS: atom_id res chain seq x y z
N MET A 1 -16.00 8.48 -25.61
CA MET A 1 -15.32 9.15 -24.49
C MET A 1 -15.69 8.40 -23.22
N SER A 2 -15.04 7.26 -22.98
CA SER A 2 -15.23 6.52 -21.73
C SER A 2 -14.51 7.30 -20.64
N THR A 3 -15.24 7.75 -19.63
CA THR A 3 -14.68 8.32 -18.42
C THR A 3 -14.24 7.17 -17.53
N GLU A 4 -13.00 6.72 -17.71
CA GLU A 4 -12.34 5.90 -16.69
C GLU A 4 -12.22 6.74 -15.41
N PRO A 5 -12.52 6.18 -14.23
CA PRO A 5 -12.28 6.87 -12.98
C PRO A 5 -10.78 7.09 -12.86
N ASN A 6 -10.37 8.36 -12.89
CA ASN A 6 -9.00 8.79 -12.62
C ASN A 6 -8.60 8.27 -11.23
N SER A 7 -7.73 7.26 -11.19
CA SER A 7 -7.28 6.44 -10.05
C SER A 7 -6.49 7.21 -8.96
N GLY A 8 -6.82 8.47 -8.73
CA GLY A 8 -6.21 9.33 -7.72
C GLY A 8 -7.07 10.57 -7.45
N SER A 9 -8.38 10.44 -7.64
CA SER A 9 -9.34 11.52 -7.49
C SER A 9 -9.57 11.88 -6.02
N ILE A 10 -10.09 13.08 -5.75
CA ILE A 10 -10.64 13.46 -4.43
C ILE A 10 -11.50 12.32 -3.85
N ASN A 11 -12.26 11.63 -4.68
CA ASN A 11 -13.14 10.55 -4.24
C ASN A 11 -12.36 9.31 -3.75
N ASP A 12 -11.20 9.02 -4.34
CA ASP A 12 -10.34 7.90 -3.92
C ASP A 12 -9.64 8.23 -2.60
N ILE A 13 -9.16 9.48 -2.46
CA ILE A 13 -8.56 9.99 -1.23
C ILE A 13 -9.61 10.09 -0.10
N GLU A 14 -10.83 10.53 -0.40
CA GLU A 14 -11.94 10.58 0.56
C GLU A 14 -12.33 9.18 1.02
N ASN A 15 -12.41 8.21 0.11
CA ASN A 15 -12.68 6.82 0.46
C ASN A 15 -11.54 6.24 1.33
N LEU A 16 -10.28 6.47 0.95
CA LEU A 16 -9.11 5.99 1.69
C LEU A 16 -8.96 6.63 3.09
N ILE A 17 -9.40 7.88 3.27
CA ILE A 17 -9.39 8.58 4.56
C ILE A 17 -10.62 8.21 5.42
N SER A 18 -11.78 7.97 4.80
CA SER A 18 -13.04 7.65 5.48
C SER A 18 -13.18 6.18 5.85
N GLU A 19 -12.44 5.29 5.18
CA GLU A 19 -12.35 3.90 5.62
C GLU A 19 -11.70 3.88 7.02
N PRO A 20 -12.33 3.26 8.04
CA PRO A 20 -11.63 3.04 9.30
C PRO A 20 -10.33 2.30 8.97
N PRO A 21 -9.23 2.53 9.72
CA PRO A 21 -8.02 1.74 9.51
C PRO A 21 -8.45 0.29 9.58
N GLN A 22 -8.40 -0.41 8.44
CA GLN A 22 -8.60 -1.84 8.46
C GLN A 22 -7.60 -2.35 9.49
N PRO A 23 -8.04 -3.08 10.53
CA PRO A 23 -7.09 -3.72 11.38
C PRO A 23 -6.25 -4.59 10.44
N LEU A 24 -4.95 -4.32 10.41
CA LEU A 24 -3.95 -5.30 9.99
C LEU A 24 -3.95 -6.43 11.04
N GLU A 25 -5.07 -7.13 11.11
CA GLU A 25 -5.27 -8.45 11.69
C GLU A 25 -5.45 -9.31 10.43
N GLU A 26 -4.41 -9.90 9.85
CA GLU A 26 -3.60 -10.98 10.40
C GLU A 26 -2.13 -10.82 9.94
N ASN A 27 -1.18 -11.35 10.74
CA ASN A 27 0.29 -11.35 10.56
C ASN A 27 1.11 -10.30 11.32
N LEU A 28 0.68 -9.89 12.52
CA LEU A 28 1.57 -9.19 13.48
C LEU A 28 1.71 -9.91 14.83
N ASN A 29 1.02 -11.03 15.05
CA ASN A 29 1.09 -11.76 16.32
C ASN A 29 2.32 -12.66 16.47
N GLU A 30 3.16 -12.84 15.45
CA GLU A 30 4.30 -13.77 15.52
C GLU A 30 5.66 -13.06 15.75
N VAL A 31 5.74 -11.74 15.53
CA VAL A 31 7.02 -11.01 15.63
C VAL A 31 7.21 -10.33 17.00
N ALA A 32 6.14 -10.17 17.80
CA ALA A 32 6.21 -9.49 19.09
C ALA A 32 6.76 -10.35 20.24
N GLU A 33 6.86 -11.68 20.08
CA GLU A 33 7.44 -12.56 21.11
C GLU A 33 8.95 -12.82 20.95
N ALA A 34 9.55 -12.43 19.83
CA ALA A 34 10.96 -12.74 19.52
C ALA A 34 11.97 -11.64 19.94
N VAL A 35 11.52 -10.47 20.40
CA VAL A 35 12.42 -9.30 20.67
C VAL A 35 12.82 -9.19 22.15
N MET A 36 12.39 -10.10 23.03
CA MET A 36 12.73 -10.05 24.46
C MET A 36 13.74 -11.15 24.86
N LYS A 37 14.96 -11.08 24.30
CA LYS A 37 16.22 -11.54 24.92
C LYS A 37 17.41 -11.23 24.00
N GLU A 38 18.02 -10.08 24.22
CA GLU A 38 19.46 -9.91 23.99
C GLU A 38 20.22 -10.86 24.95
N PRO A 39 21.41 -11.36 24.57
CA PRO A 39 22.61 -10.54 24.75
C PRO A 39 23.60 -10.53 23.59
N GLN A 40 24.37 -9.44 23.62
CA GLN A 40 25.53 -9.05 22.82
C GLN A 40 26.79 -9.91 23.06
N ASP A 41 27.74 -9.75 22.12
CA ASP A 41 29.22 -9.84 22.26
C ASP A 41 29.80 -11.26 22.46
N THR A 42 30.84 -11.76 21.78
CA THR A 42 32.11 -11.23 21.24
C THR A 42 32.63 -12.24 20.19
N GLU A 43 33.11 -11.83 19.01
CA GLU A 43 34.53 -11.64 18.63
C GLU A 43 35.35 -12.92 18.33
N THR A 44 35.88 -12.97 17.09
CA THR A 44 37.17 -13.55 16.59
C THR A 44 37.43 -15.07 16.67
N GLU A 45 38.18 -15.77 15.80
CA GLU A 45 39.09 -15.53 14.64
C GLU A 45 39.15 -16.89 13.88
N GLU A 46 39.23 -16.94 12.53
CA GLU A 46 40.41 -17.41 11.73
C GLU A 46 41.07 -18.73 12.22
N THR A 47 41.26 -19.82 11.46
CA THR A 47 42.01 -20.04 10.19
C THR A 47 41.79 -21.51 9.75
N VAL A 48 41.40 -21.83 8.51
CA VAL A 48 42.22 -22.29 7.35
C VAL A 48 43.22 -23.45 7.60
N GLU A 49 43.04 -24.56 6.86
CA GLU A 49 44.00 -25.41 6.10
C GLU A 49 43.51 -26.88 6.07
N VAL A 50 43.04 -27.45 4.94
CA VAL A 50 43.71 -27.96 3.71
C VAL A 50 44.26 -29.40 3.84
N ALA A 51 44.12 -30.14 2.73
CA ALA A 51 44.64 -31.49 2.37
C ALA A 51 43.68 -32.65 2.69
N GLU A 52 42.89 -33.19 1.75
CA GLU A 52 43.21 -33.79 0.44
C GLU A 52 44.09 -35.05 0.56
N SER A 53 43.50 -36.24 0.35
CA SER A 53 44.02 -37.26 -0.57
C SER A 53 43.08 -38.47 -0.71
N GLU A 54 42.98 -38.92 -1.95
CA GLU A 54 42.26 -40.05 -2.53
C GLU A 54 42.73 -41.46 -2.10
N ASP A 55 41.95 -42.46 -2.59
CA ASP A 55 42.35 -43.83 -2.98
C ASP A 55 42.28 -44.90 -1.86
N VAL A 56 41.78 -46.14 -2.01
CA VAL A 56 41.44 -47.01 -3.16
C VAL A 56 40.52 -48.17 -2.70
N ALA A 57 39.68 -48.63 -3.62
CA ALA A 57 39.29 -50.00 -3.96
C ALA A 57 39.13 -51.15 -2.92
N ASP A 58 37.89 -51.68 -2.90
CA ASP A 58 37.49 -53.07 -3.20
C ASP A 58 37.96 -54.23 -2.30
N HIS A 59 37.00 -54.83 -1.56
CA HIS A 59 36.97 -56.28 -1.39
C HIS A 59 35.53 -56.80 -1.17
N ASP A 60 35.18 -57.72 -2.07
CA ASP A 60 33.99 -58.56 -2.14
C ASP A 60 34.00 -59.67 -1.05
N SER A 61 32.90 -60.43 -0.99
CA SER A 61 32.77 -61.78 -0.41
C SER A 61 31.90 -61.94 0.87
N ASP A 62 30.61 -62.14 0.62
CA ASP A 62 29.85 -63.39 0.83
C ASP A 62 29.54 -63.97 2.24
N GLU A 63 28.29 -64.44 2.31
CA GLU A 63 27.70 -65.51 3.13
C GLU A 63 27.86 -65.51 4.67
N THR A 64 26.74 -65.39 5.37
CA THR A 64 26.06 -66.59 5.95
C THR A 64 24.78 -66.21 6.70
N GLN A 65 23.68 -66.79 6.25
CA GLN A 65 22.42 -66.87 7.00
C GLN A 65 22.61 -67.88 8.13
N GLN A 66 22.36 -67.46 9.37
CA GLN A 66 22.11 -68.40 10.46
C GLN A 66 20.74 -68.10 11.07
N ILE A 67 19.78 -68.89 10.62
CA ILE A 67 18.46 -69.05 11.20
C ILE A 67 18.69 -69.72 12.56
N VAL A 68 18.28 -69.06 13.65
CA VAL A 68 18.18 -69.70 14.97
C VAL A 68 16.71 -69.70 15.35
N ASP A 69 16.25 -70.91 15.67
CA ASP A 69 14.88 -71.32 15.92
C ASP A 69 14.09 -70.37 16.82
N GLU A 70 12.93 -69.96 16.30
CA GLU A 70 11.87 -69.31 17.04
C GLU A 70 10.96 -70.40 17.63
N ASP A 71 11.23 -70.76 18.88
CA ASP A 71 10.29 -71.48 19.73
C ASP A 71 10.51 -71.09 21.19
N GLY A 72 9.57 -70.30 21.73
CA GLY A 72 9.40 -70.11 23.17
C GLY A 72 9.46 -68.66 23.66
N LEU A 73 8.46 -67.84 23.32
CA LEU A 73 8.07 -66.72 24.17
C LEU A 73 6.55 -66.79 24.36
N GLU A 74 6.15 -67.15 25.58
CA GLU A 74 4.79 -67.04 26.08
C GLU A 74 4.29 -65.60 25.93
N ASP A 75 3.01 -65.50 25.54
CA ASP A 75 2.21 -64.29 25.40
C ASP A 75 2.03 -63.61 26.77
N ASP A 76 3.04 -62.85 27.20
CA ASP A 76 2.91 -61.91 28.31
C ASP A 76 2.19 -60.65 27.82
N GLU A 77 1.02 -60.40 28.41
CA GLU A 77 0.16 -59.24 28.19
C GLU A 77 0.99 -57.95 28.03
N ALA A 78 0.96 -57.37 26.83
CA ALA A 78 1.66 -56.13 26.51
C ALA A 78 1.12 -54.96 27.35
N VAL A 79 1.71 -54.76 28.53
CA VAL A 79 1.52 -53.59 29.37
C VAL A 79 1.86 -52.34 28.53
N PRO A 80 1.00 -51.31 28.46
CA PRO A 80 1.34 -50.06 27.79
C PRO A 80 2.49 -49.42 28.55
N PHE A 81 3.70 -49.63 28.04
CA PHE A 81 4.89 -49.03 28.60
C PHE A 81 4.91 -47.56 28.21
N GLU A 82 4.59 -46.66 29.15
CA GLU A 82 4.86 -45.24 28.96
C GLU A 82 6.38 -45.06 28.93
N LEU A 83 6.94 -44.83 27.74
CA LEU A 83 8.33 -44.45 27.60
C LEU A 83 8.54 -43.12 28.33
N SER A 84 9.06 -43.18 29.55
CA SER A 84 9.44 -41.99 30.31
C SER A 84 10.58 -41.27 29.59
N ASP A 85 10.57 -39.94 29.65
CA ASP A 85 11.60 -39.12 28.98
C ASP A 85 13.01 -39.36 29.55
N ASP A 86 13.12 -40.03 30.70
CA ASP A 86 14.36 -40.43 31.39
C ASP A 86 14.91 -41.80 30.94
N MET A 87 14.23 -42.51 30.04
CA MET A 87 14.69 -43.80 29.56
C MET A 87 15.90 -43.67 28.63
N GLU A 88 16.93 -44.46 28.87
CA GLU A 88 18.09 -44.55 28.00
C GLU A 88 17.83 -45.54 26.85
N LEU A 89 18.08 -45.08 25.62
CA LEU A 89 18.06 -45.89 24.41
C LEU A 89 19.44 -45.92 23.77
N GLU A 90 19.85 -47.09 23.33
CA GLU A 90 21.04 -47.25 22.48
C GLU A 90 20.66 -46.91 21.04
N TYR A 91 21.28 -45.88 20.47
CA TYR A 91 21.13 -45.51 19.07
C TYR A 91 22.48 -45.52 18.38
N LYS A 92 22.46 -45.91 17.09
CA LYS A 92 23.66 -45.91 16.26
C LYS A 92 23.76 -44.56 15.55
N SER A 93 24.87 -43.86 15.75
CA SER A 93 25.19 -42.61 15.06
C SER A 93 26.60 -42.73 14.50
N ASP A 94 26.76 -42.53 13.20
CA ASP A 94 28.04 -42.58 12.48
C ASP A 94 28.86 -43.86 12.72
N GLY A 95 28.18 -45.02 12.78
CA GLY A 95 28.83 -46.32 12.95
C GLY A 95 29.06 -46.76 14.40
N GLU A 96 28.99 -45.86 15.38
CA GLU A 96 29.20 -46.15 16.81
C GLU A 96 27.87 -46.26 17.59
N ILE A 97 27.82 -47.16 18.58
CA ILE A 97 26.66 -47.35 19.46
C ILE A 97 26.78 -46.38 20.64
N LYS A 98 25.82 -45.47 20.80
CA LYS A 98 25.79 -44.45 21.86
C LYS A 98 24.48 -44.53 22.64
N LYS A 99 24.51 -44.25 23.94
CA LYS A 99 23.32 -44.21 24.82
C LYS A 99 22.85 -42.77 24.96
N ALA A 100 21.57 -42.50 24.70
CA ALA A 100 20.95 -41.20 24.97
C ALA A 100 19.55 -41.38 25.53
N THR A 101 19.10 -40.39 26.29
CA THR A 101 17.78 -40.39 26.90
C THR A 101 16.70 -40.01 25.88
N ILE A 102 15.47 -40.51 26.02
CA ILE A 102 14.35 -40.21 25.11
C ILE A 102 14.06 -38.70 25.04
N GLY A 103 14.10 -37.99 26.17
CA GLY A 103 13.91 -36.54 26.19
C GLY A 103 14.98 -35.77 25.40
N GLU A 104 16.23 -36.25 25.43
CA GLU A 104 17.33 -35.67 24.66
C GLU A 104 17.16 -35.92 23.15
N LEU A 105 16.75 -37.12 22.76
CA LEU A 105 16.46 -37.48 21.36
C LEU A 105 15.29 -36.66 20.80
N LYS A 106 14.20 -36.48 21.57
CA LYS A 106 13.06 -35.63 21.19
C LYS A 106 13.49 -34.17 21.00
N ARG A 107 14.30 -33.64 21.91
CA ARG A 107 14.80 -32.25 21.85
C ARG A 107 15.76 -32.05 20.67
N SER A 108 16.67 -32.98 20.45
CA SER A 108 17.61 -32.97 19.31
C SER A 108 16.85 -33.01 17.98
N ARG A 109 15.87 -33.91 17.87
CA ARG A 109 15.01 -34.00 16.68
C ARG A 109 14.20 -32.73 16.45
N ALA A 110 13.59 -32.16 17.50
CA ALA A 110 12.86 -30.89 17.39
C ALA A 110 13.77 -29.73 16.95
N GLY A 111 15.03 -29.70 17.41
CA GLY A 111 16.03 -28.73 16.97
C GLY A 111 16.45 -28.92 15.51
N GLN A 112 16.66 -30.16 15.08
CA GLN A 112 16.93 -30.50 13.69
C GLN A 112 15.76 -30.14 12.77
N ASP A 113 14.52 -30.43 13.20
CA ASP A 113 13.31 -30.08 12.46
C ASP A 113 13.17 -28.56 12.29
N TYR A 114 13.54 -27.76 13.32
CA TYR A 114 13.54 -26.29 13.22
C TYR A 114 14.60 -25.78 12.23
N ILE A 115 15.81 -26.34 12.27
CA ILE A 115 16.88 -25.99 11.32
C ILE A 115 16.48 -26.37 9.89
N GLN A 116 15.89 -27.56 9.72
CA GLN A 116 15.42 -28.04 8.43
C GLN A 116 14.32 -27.15 7.86
N LYS A 117 13.33 -26.77 8.67
CA LYS A 117 12.28 -25.81 8.27
C LYS A 117 12.87 -24.45 7.88
N GLY A 118 13.80 -23.92 8.69
CA GLY A 118 14.48 -22.66 8.37
C GLY A 118 15.31 -22.74 7.08
N MET A 119 15.97 -23.87 6.81
CA MET A 119 16.68 -24.11 5.55
C MET A 119 15.72 -24.22 4.37
N GLU A 120 14.56 -24.86 4.54
CA GLU A 120 13.52 -24.95 3.51
C GLU A 120 12.90 -23.59 3.20
N GLU A 121 12.60 -22.77 4.22
CA GLU A 121 12.09 -21.42 4.06
C GLU A 121 13.13 -20.52 3.37
N ASN A 122 14.38 -20.56 3.83
CA ASN A 122 15.47 -19.83 3.19
C ASN A 122 15.71 -20.30 1.74
N ALA A 123 15.57 -21.60 1.47
CA ALA A 123 15.68 -22.13 0.12
C ALA A 123 14.52 -21.67 -0.78
N LYS A 124 13.28 -21.62 -0.25
CA LYS A 124 12.11 -21.09 -0.96
C LYS A 124 12.30 -19.60 -1.30
N VAL A 125 12.67 -18.79 -0.31
CA VAL A 125 12.91 -17.34 -0.50
C VAL A 125 14.03 -17.11 -1.51
N LYS A 126 15.14 -17.86 -1.41
CA LYS A 126 16.24 -17.78 -2.39
C LYS A 126 15.77 -18.13 -3.80
N LYS A 127 14.96 -19.19 -3.94
CA LYS A 127 14.43 -19.63 -5.23
C LYS A 127 13.47 -18.60 -5.83
N GLU A 128 12.59 -18.01 -5.03
CA GLU A 128 11.69 -16.94 -5.49
C GLU A 128 12.48 -15.69 -5.90
N LEU A 129 13.50 -15.31 -5.14
CA LEU A 129 14.37 -14.20 -5.47
C LEU A 129 15.17 -14.49 -6.74
N GLU A 130 15.72 -15.69 -6.89
CA GLU A 130 16.44 -16.12 -8.09
C GLU A 130 15.53 -16.06 -9.32
N GLN A 131 14.31 -16.61 -9.23
CA GLN A 131 13.30 -16.53 -10.30
C GLN A 131 12.93 -15.09 -10.66
N LEU A 132 12.74 -14.22 -9.65
CA LEU A 132 12.47 -12.80 -9.88
C LEU A 132 13.66 -12.09 -10.52
N THR A 133 14.88 -12.39 -10.09
CA THR A 133 16.08 -11.79 -10.69
C THR A 133 16.31 -12.28 -12.11
N GLN A 134 16.03 -13.55 -12.40
CA GLN A 134 16.13 -14.11 -13.73
C GLN A 134 15.12 -13.45 -14.68
N THR A 135 13.86 -13.38 -14.29
CA THR A 135 12.82 -12.69 -15.07
C THR A 135 13.17 -11.21 -15.28
N MET A 136 13.65 -10.52 -14.24
CA MET A 136 14.10 -9.12 -14.37
C MET A 136 15.30 -8.95 -15.30
N GLN A 137 16.24 -9.89 -15.30
CA GLN A 137 17.39 -9.88 -16.22
C GLN A 137 16.94 -10.11 -17.67
N GLU A 138 16.04 -11.07 -17.89
CA GLU A 138 15.44 -11.31 -19.20
C GLU A 138 14.70 -10.07 -19.72
N ASP A 139 13.92 -9.40 -18.87
CA ASP A 139 13.18 -8.20 -19.24
C ASP A 139 14.10 -7.02 -19.51
N ARG A 140 15.19 -6.87 -18.75
CA ARG A 140 16.23 -5.87 -19.03
C ARG A 140 16.92 -6.13 -20.37
N ALA A 141 17.20 -7.39 -20.71
CA ALA A 141 17.80 -7.74 -22.00
C ALA A 141 16.84 -7.39 -23.15
N LYS A 142 15.57 -7.80 -23.05
CA LYS A 142 14.51 -7.45 -24.04
C LYS A 142 14.38 -5.94 -24.21
N LEU A 143 14.40 -5.19 -23.10
CA LEU A 143 14.26 -3.74 -23.12
C LEU A 143 15.50 -3.06 -23.73
N SER A 144 16.71 -3.55 -23.43
CA SER A 144 17.94 -3.12 -24.09
C SER A 144 17.86 -3.31 -25.60
N ASP A 145 17.44 -4.49 -26.05
CA ASP A 145 17.37 -4.82 -27.48
C ASP A 145 16.30 -3.96 -28.19
N PHE A 146 15.16 -3.75 -27.53
CA PHE A 146 14.12 -2.86 -28.02
C PHE A 146 14.61 -1.41 -28.15
N LEU A 147 15.29 -0.87 -27.13
CA LEU A 147 15.85 0.48 -27.16
C LEU A 147 16.92 0.63 -28.25
N GLN A 148 17.80 -0.35 -28.41
CA GLN A 148 18.79 -0.35 -29.48
C GLN A 148 18.15 -0.36 -30.88
N THR A 149 17.06 -1.11 -31.04
CA THR A 149 16.31 -1.17 -32.31
C THR A 149 15.71 0.20 -32.65
N ILE A 150 15.13 0.87 -31.65
CA ILE A 150 14.59 2.24 -31.79
C ILE A 150 15.71 3.25 -32.07
N GLU A 151 16.82 3.20 -31.33
CA GLU A 151 17.93 4.16 -31.46
C GLU A 151 18.63 4.05 -32.81
N LYS A 152 18.79 2.83 -33.34
CA LYS A 152 19.33 2.57 -34.67
C LYS A 152 18.38 3.01 -35.79
N GLY A 153 17.15 3.39 -35.48
CA GLY A 153 16.11 3.73 -36.46
C GLY A 153 15.63 2.53 -37.26
N ASP A 154 15.94 1.31 -36.82
CA ASP A 154 15.54 0.05 -37.47
C ASP A 154 14.13 -0.36 -37.04
N VAL A 155 13.23 0.63 -36.97
CA VAL A 155 11.83 0.41 -36.64
C VAL A 155 11.18 -0.22 -37.87
N PRO A 156 10.71 -1.49 -37.79
CA PRO A 156 10.13 -2.15 -38.95
C PRO A 156 8.90 -1.36 -39.39
N GLN A 157 8.90 -0.94 -40.65
CA GLN A 157 7.74 -0.30 -41.26
C GLN A 157 6.69 -1.37 -41.59
N LYS A 158 5.43 -0.96 -41.71
CA LYS A 158 4.38 -1.88 -42.12
C LYS A 158 4.71 -2.45 -43.51
N PRO A 159 4.92 -3.77 -43.64
CA PRO A 159 5.34 -4.38 -44.90
C PRO A 159 4.23 -4.29 -45.95
N ILE A 160 4.63 -4.19 -47.22
CA ILE A 160 3.74 -4.05 -48.38
C ILE A 160 3.82 -5.32 -49.21
N MET A 161 2.66 -5.89 -49.55
CA MET A 161 2.60 -7.13 -50.33
C MET A 161 3.16 -6.92 -51.75
N PRO A 162 4.00 -7.83 -52.26
CA PRO A 162 4.51 -7.74 -53.63
C PRO A 162 3.38 -7.82 -54.65
N SER A 163 3.51 -7.07 -55.75
CA SER A 163 2.48 -7.02 -56.79
C SER A 163 2.34 -8.36 -57.53
N LYS A 164 1.12 -8.74 -57.89
CA LYS A 164 0.85 -9.98 -58.65
C LYS A 164 1.36 -9.93 -60.09
N GLU A 165 1.67 -8.75 -60.62
CA GLU A 165 2.25 -8.59 -61.96
C GLU A 165 3.70 -9.13 -62.02
N LEU A 166 4.40 -9.09 -60.88
CA LEU A 166 5.71 -9.73 -60.71
C LEU A 166 5.62 -11.25 -60.84
N GLN A 167 4.50 -11.89 -60.44
CA GLN A 167 4.31 -13.34 -60.66
C GLN A 167 4.30 -13.73 -62.14
N GLN A 168 3.77 -12.85 -63.00
CA GLN A 168 3.62 -13.14 -64.43
C GLN A 168 4.88 -12.81 -65.24
N SER A 169 5.65 -11.82 -64.79
CA SER A 169 6.86 -11.35 -65.46
C SER A 169 8.13 -12.06 -64.97
N ASP A 170 8.24 -12.30 -63.65
CA ASP A 170 9.34 -13.03 -63.02
C ASP A 170 8.84 -13.87 -61.81
N PRO A 171 8.47 -15.14 -62.02
CA PRO A 171 7.97 -16.00 -60.96
C PRO A 171 9.02 -16.31 -59.88
N PHE A 172 10.32 -16.21 -60.16
CA PHE A 172 11.36 -16.38 -59.15
C PHE A 172 11.52 -15.14 -58.29
N GLY A 173 11.58 -13.95 -58.90
CA GLY A 173 11.64 -12.68 -58.17
C GLY A 173 10.42 -12.42 -57.29
N TYR A 174 9.22 -12.87 -57.71
CA TYR A 174 8.05 -12.82 -56.84
C TYR A 174 8.18 -13.69 -55.60
N LEU A 175 8.74 -14.90 -55.72
CA LEU A 175 8.91 -15.81 -54.56
C LEU A 175 9.88 -15.24 -53.54
N GLU A 176 10.98 -14.65 -54.00
CA GLU A 176 11.95 -13.96 -53.13
C GLU A 176 11.29 -12.77 -52.41
N ALA A 177 10.63 -11.87 -53.15
CA ALA A 177 9.92 -10.73 -52.57
C ALA A 177 8.78 -11.14 -51.61
N MET A 178 8.14 -12.29 -51.86
CA MET A 178 7.12 -12.82 -50.98
C MET A 178 7.71 -13.39 -49.68
N GLU A 179 8.90 -13.98 -49.75
CA GLU A 179 9.62 -14.49 -48.59
C GLU A 179 10.16 -13.34 -47.73
N GLU A 180 10.71 -12.29 -48.36
CA GLU A 180 11.09 -11.04 -47.68
C GLU A 180 9.87 -10.41 -46.99
N TYR A 181 8.74 -10.29 -47.68
CA TYR A 181 7.50 -9.79 -47.09
C TYR A 181 7.08 -10.60 -45.86
N ARG A 182 7.19 -11.93 -45.89
CA ARG A 182 6.84 -12.79 -44.74
C ARG A 182 7.78 -12.55 -43.56
N GLN A 183 9.08 -12.43 -43.82
CA GLN A 183 10.07 -12.12 -42.78
C GLN A 183 9.80 -10.75 -42.15
N ASP A 184 9.51 -9.74 -42.98
CA ASP A 184 9.20 -8.40 -42.50
C ASP A 184 7.88 -8.34 -41.73
N VAL A 185 6.88 -9.13 -42.13
CA VAL A 185 5.64 -9.30 -41.34
C VAL A 185 5.94 -9.90 -39.98
N SER A 186 6.73 -10.97 -39.90
CA SER A 186 7.12 -11.60 -38.62
C SER A 186 7.81 -10.60 -37.70
N LYS A 187 8.84 -9.90 -38.22
CA LYS A 187 9.58 -8.87 -37.46
C LYS A 187 8.67 -7.73 -37.00
N TYR A 188 7.77 -7.26 -37.86
CA TYR A 188 6.83 -6.20 -37.53
C TYR A 188 5.84 -6.63 -36.44
N GLU A 189 5.34 -7.86 -36.51
CA GLU A 189 4.42 -8.42 -35.51
C GLU A 189 5.11 -8.60 -34.15
N GLU A 190 6.34 -9.13 -34.14
CA GLU A 190 7.17 -9.25 -32.94
C GLU A 190 7.44 -7.89 -32.29
N PHE A 191 7.88 -6.90 -33.09
CA PHE A 191 8.12 -5.54 -32.62
C PHE A 191 6.85 -4.91 -32.03
N LYS A 192 5.71 -5.09 -32.71
CA LYS A 192 4.42 -4.57 -32.24
C LYS A 192 3.98 -5.25 -30.94
N ALA A 193 4.19 -6.57 -30.80
CA ALA A 193 3.86 -7.30 -29.59
C ALA A 193 4.72 -6.81 -28.42
N GLN A 194 6.02 -6.68 -28.61
CA GLN A 194 6.96 -6.17 -27.61
C GLN A 194 6.64 -4.72 -27.22
N ALA A 195 6.39 -3.84 -28.18
CA ALA A 195 5.98 -2.46 -27.92
C ALA A 195 4.66 -2.39 -27.14
N GLY A 196 3.69 -3.25 -27.48
CA GLY A 196 2.41 -3.34 -26.78
C GLY A 196 2.54 -3.84 -25.34
N GLU A 197 3.43 -4.78 -25.08
CA GLU A 197 3.72 -5.28 -23.73
C GLU A 197 4.38 -4.21 -22.87
N GLN A 198 5.38 -3.49 -23.42
CA GLN A 198 6.05 -2.39 -22.73
C GLN A 198 5.07 -1.26 -22.36
N LEU A 199 4.16 -0.89 -23.26
CA LEU A 199 3.13 0.13 -22.97
C LEU A 199 2.19 -0.31 -21.84
N LYS A 200 1.79 -1.58 -21.81
CA LYS A 200 0.94 -2.11 -20.72
C LYS A 200 1.68 -2.17 -19.40
N ALA A 201 2.94 -2.58 -19.41
CA ALA A 201 3.78 -2.63 -18.22
C ALA A 201 3.99 -1.22 -17.64
N ASP A 202 4.29 -0.23 -18.49
CA ASP A 202 4.42 1.17 -18.08
C ASP A 202 3.11 1.73 -17.51
N GLU A 203 1.97 1.44 -18.15
CA GLU A 203 0.66 1.84 -17.65
C GLU A 203 0.36 1.24 -16.27
N GLN A 204 0.61 -0.06 -16.08
CA GLN A 204 0.43 -0.72 -14.79
C GLN A 204 1.34 -0.13 -13.70
N MET A 205 2.61 0.12 -14.03
CA MET A 205 3.57 0.74 -13.11
C MET A 205 3.13 2.16 -12.72
N ARG A 206 2.68 2.97 -13.68
CA ARG A 206 2.16 4.32 -13.43
C ARG A 206 0.92 4.29 -12.55
N ILE A 207 -0.01 3.36 -12.76
CA ILE A 207 -1.21 3.21 -11.92
C ILE A 207 -0.80 2.85 -10.48
N GLN A 208 0.13 1.91 -10.31
CA GLN A 208 0.60 1.52 -8.97
C GLN A 208 1.34 2.67 -8.26
N GLU A 209 2.16 3.42 -8.98
CA GLU A 209 2.86 4.59 -8.45
C GLU A 209 1.86 5.69 -8.04
N ASP A 210 0.88 5.98 -8.89
CA ASP A 210 -0.20 6.92 -8.60
C ASP A 210 -1.00 6.50 -7.35
N GLN A 211 -1.29 5.21 -7.19
CA GLN A 211 -1.99 4.67 -6.02
C GLN A 211 -1.17 4.78 -4.75
N LYS A 212 0.13 4.42 -4.79
CA LYS A 212 1.04 4.57 -3.64
C LYS A 212 1.17 6.03 -3.24
N TYR A 213 1.33 6.91 -4.23
CA TYR A 213 1.41 8.35 -3.99
C TYR A 213 0.11 8.88 -3.35
N ALA A 214 -1.06 8.50 -3.87
CA ALA A 214 -2.34 8.87 -3.29
C ALA A 214 -2.49 8.39 -1.84
N ALA A 215 -2.02 7.17 -1.53
CA ALA A 215 -2.02 6.63 -0.18
C ALA A 215 -1.12 7.42 0.78
N GLU A 216 0.10 7.77 0.36
CA GLU A 216 0.99 8.62 1.14
C GLU A 216 0.37 10.00 1.41
N GLN A 217 -0.25 10.62 0.39
CA GLN A 217 -0.92 11.91 0.54
C GLN A 217 -2.13 11.81 1.48
N ALA A 218 -2.88 10.71 1.43
CA ALA A 218 -3.99 10.44 2.35
C ALA A 218 -3.50 10.28 3.81
N GLU A 219 -2.38 9.61 4.04
CA GLU A 219 -1.79 9.53 5.39
C GLU A 219 -1.36 10.90 5.93
N ILE A 220 -0.74 11.72 5.09
CA ILE A 220 -0.34 13.09 5.46
C ILE A 220 -1.59 13.92 5.76
N LEU A 221 -2.64 13.80 4.96
CA LEU A 221 -3.93 14.46 5.19
C LEU A 221 -4.56 14.01 6.51
N ARG A 222 -4.51 12.72 6.85
CA ARG A 222 -5.02 12.20 8.13
C ARG A 222 -4.24 12.75 9.33
N LYS A 223 -2.92 12.92 9.20
CA LYS A 223 -2.05 13.50 10.24
C LYS A 223 -2.27 15.01 10.40
N GLU A 224 -2.34 15.77 9.31
CA GLU A 224 -2.50 17.23 9.36
C GLU A 224 -3.95 17.69 9.58
N MET A 225 -4.93 16.89 9.13
CA MET A 225 -6.34 17.25 9.13
C MET A 225 -7.22 16.10 9.66
N PRO A 226 -7.20 15.85 10.98
CA PRO A 226 -8.05 14.83 11.58
C PRO A 226 -9.56 15.11 11.41
N GLU A 227 -9.96 16.36 11.16
CA GLU A 227 -11.36 16.72 10.88
C GLU A 227 -11.89 16.15 9.55
N LEU A 228 -10.99 15.79 8.61
CA LEU A 228 -11.39 15.10 7.37
C LEU A 228 -11.62 13.60 7.59
N ALA A 229 -11.02 13.01 8.64
CA ALA A 229 -11.24 11.61 9.00
C ALA A 229 -12.64 11.38 9.61
N ASP A 230 -13.29 12.45 10.10
CA ASP A 230 -14.69 12.40 10.52
C ASP A 230 -15.61 12.38 9.28
N PRO A 231 -16.40 11.31 9.04
CA PRO A 231 -17.17 11.17 7.80
C PRO A 231 -18.23 12.26 7.61
N GLU A 232 -18.76 12.83 8.70
CA GLU A 232 -19.74 13.93 8.62
C GLU A 232 -19.10 15.30 8.41
N LYS A 233 -17.90 15.53 8.97
CA LYS A 233 -17.20 16.82 8.85
C LYS A 233 -16.39 16.90 7.57
N GLY A 234 -15.79 15.79 7.15
CA GLY A 234 -15.12 15.61 5.86
C GLY A 234 -16.05 15.94 4.70
N LYS A 235 -17.23 15.30 4.65
CA LYS A 235 -18.24 15.57 3.59
C LYS A 235 -18.66 17.03 3.52
N LYS A 236 -18.99 17.64 4.67
CA LYS A 236 -19.36 19.07 4.72
C LYS A 236 -18.22 19.98 4.26
N LEU A 237 -16.99 19.66 4.63
CA LEU A 237 -15.82 20.43 4.22
C LEU A 237 -15.56 20.28 2.72
N LEU A 238 -15.73 19.08 2.15
CA LEU A 238 -15.61 18.84 0.71
C LEU A 238 -16.71 19.55 -0.08
N GLU A 239 -17.95 19.53 0.40
CA GLU A 239 -19.07 20.32 -0.18
C GLU A 239 -18.78 21.82 -0.14
N ASP A 240 -18.27 22.32 0.99
CA ASP A 240 -17.87 23.73 1.14
C ASP A 240 -16.71 24.09 0.21
N ILE A 241 -15.72 23.19 0.05
CA ILE A 241 -14.61 23.36 -0.91
C ILE A 241 -15.16 23.41 -2.33
N GLN A 242 -16.03 22.49 -2.72
CA GLN A 242 -16.61 22.46 -4.05
C GLN A 242 -17.39 23.75 -4.34
N THR A 243 -18.21 24.20 -3.38
CA THR A 243 -18.99 25.43 -3.50
C THR A 243 -18.07 26.65 -3.65
N VAL A 244 -17.08 26.81 -2.78
CA VAL A 244 -16.17 27.96 -2.83
C VAL A 244 -15.27 27.93 -4.08
N ALA A 245 -14.79 26.75 -4.48
CA ALA A 245 -13.94 26.61 -5.65
C ALA A 245 -14.69 26.90 -6.95
N VAL A 246 -15.93 26.41 -7.09
CA VAL A 246 -16.74 26.64 -8.29
C VAL A 246 -17.34 28.06 -8.31
N ASP A 247 -17.95 28.52 -7.21
CA ASP A 247 -18.69 29.78 -7.21
C ASP A 247 -17.76 31.00 -7.20
N TYR A 248 -16.65 30.93 -6.45
CA TYR A 248 -15.77 32.07 -6.27
C TYR A 248 -14.56 32.03 -7.20
N TYR A 249 -13.86 30.90 -7.26
CA TYR A 249 -12.63 30.75 -8.03
C TYR A 249 -12.88 30.21 -9.45
N GLN A 250 -14.11 29.81 -9.77
CA GLN A 250 -14.49 29.30 -11.09
C GLN A 250 -13.60 28.11 -11.52
N VAL A 251 -13.14 27.34 -10.53
CA VAL A 251 -12.34 26.15 -10.79
C VAL A 251 -13.24 25.11 -11.46
N PRO A 252 -12.86 24.56 -12.62
CA PRO A 252 -13.64 23.53 -13.26
C PRO A 252 -13.78 22.29 -12.36
N PRO A 253 -14.95 21.63 -12.33
CA PRO A 253 -15.18 20.46 -11.48
C PRO A 253 -14.25 19.27 -11.81
N HIS A 254 -13.74 19.18 -13.04
CA HIS A 254 -12.78 18.14 -13.42
C HIS A 254 -11.40 18.34 -12.77
N ILE A 255 -10.98 19.60 -12.52
CA ILE A 255 -9.72 19.90 -11.83
C ILE A 255 -9.84 19.57 -10.34
N LEU A 256 -11.01 19.89 -9.75
CA LEU A 256 -11.34 19.45 -8.40
C LEU A 256 -11.27 17.92 -8.32
N GLY A 257 -11.94 17.18 -9.20
CA GLY A 257 -11.84 15.73 -9.24
C GLY A 257 -10.44 15.16 -9.54
N SER A 258 -9.44 15.98 -9.87
CA SER A 258 -8.07 15.54 -10.15
C SER A 258 -7.06 16.05 -9.12
N LEU A 259 -7.49 16.62 -8.00
CA LEU A 259 -6.57 17.01 -6.93
C LEU A 259 -5.91 15.77 -6.34
N LYS A 260 -4.57 15.74 -6.39
CA LYS A 260 -3.75 14.61 -5.94
C LYS A 260 -2.95 14.95 -4.70
N HIS A 261 -2.64 16.22 -4.47
CA HIS A 261 -1.63 16.62 -3.49
C HIS A 261 -2.22 17.18 -2.21
N THR A 262 -1.63 16.86 -1.05
CA THR A 262 -2.09 17.37 0.27
C THR A 262 -2.11 18.91 0.33
N TRP A 263 -1.14 19.58 -0.29
CA TRP A 263 -1.08 21.05 -0.28
C TRP A 263 -2.26 21.70 -1.01
N GLU A 264 -2.82 21.04 -2.02
CA GLU A 264 -3.99 21.54 -2.75
C GLU A 264 -5.20 21.57 -1.83
N PHE A 265 -5.45 20.48 -1.09
CA PHE A 265 -6.51 20.42 -0.09
C PHE A 265 -6.32 21.45 1.02
N LYS A 266 -5.07 21.71 1.44
CA LYS A 266 -4.76 22.72 2.46
C LYS A 266 -5.11 24.13 1.99
N ILE A 267 -4.70 24.50 0.78
CA ILE A 267 -5.04 25.80 0.18
C ILE A 267 -6.55 25.94 0.04
N MET A 268 -7.25 24.91 -0.43
CA MET A 268 -8.70 24.95 -0.59
C MET A 268 -9.43 25.09 0.75
N ARG A 269 -8.96 24.38 1.79
CA ARG A 269 -9.49 24.53 3.15
C ARG A 269 -9.31 25.95 3.67
N ASP A 270 -8.11 26.51 3.53
CA ASP A 270 -7.80 27.87 3.98
C ASP A 270 -8.64 28.90 3.21
N ALA A 271 -8.87 28.67 1.92
CA ALA A 271 -9.78 29.49 1.12
C ALA A 271 -11.21 29.45 1.64
N VAL A 272 -11.75 28.26 1.96
CA VAL A 272 -13.08 28.11 2.59
C VAL A 272 -13.14 28.83 3.93
N ALA A 273 -12.15 28.63 4.80
CA ALA A 273 -12.08 29.27 6.11
C ALA A 273 -12.05 30.80 5.98
N TYR A 274 -11.24 31.33 5.06
CA TYR A 274 -11.17 32.75 4.78
C TYR A 274 -12.53 33.32 4.33
N ARG A 275 -13.26 32.61 3.47
CA ARG A 275 -14.59 33.03 3.01
C ARG A 275 -15.61 33.03 4.13
N LYS A 276 -15.62 31.99 4.98
CA LYS A 276 -16.47 31.94 6.19
C LYS A 276 -16.17 33.10 7.15
N LEU A 277 -14.89 33.51 7.26
CA LEU A 277 -14.51 34.68 8.04
C LEU A 277 -14.97 36.00 7.40
N GLN A 278 -14.92 36.13 6.07
CA GLN A 278 -15.43 37.32 5.40
C GLN A 278 -16.95 37.47 5.53
N THR A 279 -17.71 36.38 5.37
CA THR A 279 -19.17 36.40 5.49
C THR A 279 -19.63 36.59 6.95
N SER A 280 -18.91 36.05 7.92
CA SER A 280 -19.21 36.32 9.34
C SER A 280 -18.89 37.77 9.71
N LYS A 281 -17.82 38.38 9.19
CA LYS A 281 -17.52 39.81 9.37
C LYS A 281 -18.65 40.70 8.84
N SER A 282 -19.17 40.46 7.64
CA SER A 282 -20.30 41.23 7.11
C SER A 282 -21.56 41.07 7.97
N LYS A 283 -21.86 39.85 8.42
CA LYS A 283 -23.01 39.57 9.31
C LYS A 283 -22.87 40.23 10.69
N VAL A 284 -21.66 40.32 11.24
CA VAL A 284 -21.37 41.05 12.49
C VAL A 284 -21.53 42.56 12.28
N VAL A 285 -21.08 43.11 11.16
CA VAL A 285 -21.30 44.52 10.81
C VAL A 285 -22.81 44.83 10.66
N GLU A 286 -23.59 43.95 10.05
CA GLU A 286 -25.05 44.13 9.97
C GLU A 286 -25.73 44.03 11.34
N LYS A 287 -25.35 43.06 12.17
CA LYS A 287 -25.88 42.93 13.54
C LYS A 287 -25.52 44.12 14.42
N THR A 288 -24.34 44.70 14.25
CA THR A 288 -23.89 45.87 15.02
C THR A 288 -24.53 47.17 14.55
N LYS A 289 -24.93 47.29 13.27
CA LYS A 289 -25.77 48.41 12.80
C LYS A 289 -27.15 48.45 13.47
N GLY A 290 -27.70 47.29 13.85
CA GLY A 290 -28.94 47.17 14.62
C GLY A 290 -28.76 47.22 16.15
N ALA A 291 -27.52 47.14 16.64
CA ALA A 291 -27.24 47.16 18.06
C ALA A 291 -27.36 48.60 18.61
N ARG A 292 -28.11 48.78 19.70
CA ARG A 292 -28.22 50.08 20.38
C ARG A 292 -26.83 50.56 20.79
N PRO A 293 -26.49 51.84 20.61
CA PRO A 293 -25.17 52.36 20.97
C PRO A 293 -24.87 52.05 22.43
N VAL A 294 -23.72 51.41 22.68
CA VAL A 294 -23.31 51.03 24.02
C VAL A 294 -23.05 52.30 24.82
N VAL A 295 -23.83 52.51 25.87
CA VAL A 295 -23.62 53.63 26.79
C VAL A 295 -22.32 53.35 27.52
N LYS A 296 -21.32 54.22 27.35
CA LYS A 296 -20.00 54.14 27.99
C LYS A 296 -20.15 53.87 29.49
N ALA A 297 -19.56 52.79 30.01
CA ALA A 297 -19.55 52.49 31.44
C ALA A 297 -18.91 53.70 32.17
N GLY A 298 -19.72 54.41 32.96
CA GLY A 298 -19.32 55.67 33.60
C GLY A 298 -20.07 56.92 33.14
N ALA A 299 -20.95 56.83 32.13
CA ALA A 299 -21.83 57.94 31.79
C ALA A 299 -22.79 58.22 32.97
N LYS A 300 -22.65 59.39 33.61
CA LYS A 300 -23.53 59.87 34.67
C LYS A 300 -24.98 59.67 34.27
N LYS A 301 -25.73 58.89 35.05
CA LYS A 301 -27.19 58.77 34.92
C LYS A 301 -27.78 60.18 35.00
N THR A 302 -28.17 60.76 33.86
CA THR A 302 -28.89 62.03 33.86
C THR A 302 -30.22 61.78 34.55
N ALA A 303 -30.53 62.61 35.55
CA ALA A 303 -31.73 62.45 36.31
C ALA A 303 -32.96 62.64 35.40
N SER A 304 -33.76 61.58 35.30
CA SER A 304 -35.22 61.62 35.36
C SER A 304 -36.03 61.94 34.09
N THR A 305 -36.04 61.01 33.13
CA THR A 305 -37.19 60.82 32.22
C THR A 305 -38.50 60.63 33.01
N THR A 306 -38.42 60.05 34.21
CA THR A 306 -39.55 59.87 35.12
C THR A 306 -40.12 61.18 35.69
N LYS A 307 -39.29 62.21 35.96
CA LYS A 307 -39.83 63.52 36.43
C LYS A 307 -40.49 64.29 35.31
N VAL A 308 -39.96 64.23 34.08
CA VAL A 308 -40.59 64.87 32.91
C VAL A 308 -41.94 64.23 32.60
N MET A 309 -42.04 62.89 32.67
CA MET A 309 -43.30 62.16 32.54
C MET A 309 -44.30 62.51 33.66
N LYS A 310 -43.85 62.62 34.93
CA LYS A 310 -44.72 62.99 36.07
C LYS A 310 -45.24 64.43 35.96
N LYS A 311 -44.39 65.37 35.52
CA LYS A 311 -44.77 66.77 35.29
C LYS A 311 -45.76 66.91 34.11
N LYS A 312 -45.59 66.11 33.05
CA LYS A 312 -46.54 66.06 31.93
C LYS A 312 -47.91 65.48 32.35
N LYS A 313 -47.93 64.39 33.15
CA LYS A 313 -49.17 63.83 33.71
C LYS A 313 -49.87 64.77 34.68
N GLN A 314 -49.13 65.54 35.48
CA GLN A 314 -49.72 66.55 36.38
C GLN A 314 -50.29 67.74 35.62
N GLY A 315 -49.62 68.21 34.55
CA GLY A 315 -50.15 69.27 33.68
C GLY A 315 -51.42 68.88 32.90
N LEU A 316 -51.58 67.61 32.56
CA LEU A 316 -52.82 67.07 31.95
C LEU A 316 -53.98 66.99 32.95
N LYS A 317 -53.69 66.71 34.23
CA LYS A 317 -54.72 66.61 35.27
C LYS A 317 -55.29 67.98 35.68
N CYS A 318 -54.46 69.04 35.67
CA CYS A 318 -54.93 70.41 35.91
C CYS A 318 -55.73 71.02 34.75
N LYS A 319 -55.56 70.53 33.52
CA LYS A 319 -56.35 70.99 32.36
C LYS A 319 -57.77 70.42 32.33
N ASN A 320 -58.01 69.26 32.94
CA ASN A 320 -59.35 68.65 33.03
C ASN A 320 -60.21 69.19 34.20
N LEU A 321 -59.64 69.97 35.12
CA LEU A 321 -60.38 70.58 36.24
C LEU A 321 -60.86 72.01 35.96
N GLY A 322 -60.57 72.55 34.77
CA GLY A 322 -61.01 73.88 34.33
C GLY A 322 -62.22 73.90 33.40
N HIS A 323 -62.90 72.77 33.18
CA HIS A 323 -64.04 72.66 32.25
C HIS A 323 -65.35 72.23 32.93
N SER A 324 -65.47 72.47 34.24
CA SER A 324 -66.70 72.19 35.03
C SER A 324 -67.14 73.41 35.87
N MET A 325 -66.97 74.61 35.32
CA MET A 325 -67.69 75.81 35.74
C MET A 325 -67.89 76.69 34.50
N MET A 326 -68.94 76.37 33.75
CA MET A 326 -69.79 77.27 32.97
C MET A 326 -71.07 76.51 32.66
#